data_AF-A0A956X323-F1
#
_entry.id   AF-A0A956X323-F1
#
_cell.length_a   1.000
_cell.length_b   1.000
_cell.length_c   1.000
_cell.angle_alpha   90.00
_cell.angle_beta   90.00
_cell.angle_gamma   90.00
#
_symmetry.space_group_name_H-M   'P 1'
#
loop_
_entity.id
_entity.type
_entity.pdbx_description
1 polymer ?
#
loop_
_entity_poly.entity_id
_entity_poly.type
_entity_poly.pdbx_seq_one_letter_code
_entity_poly.pdbx_strand_id
1 'polypeptide(L)'
;MQPERDWTILLYMAGDNGKVFETKHGSYALMAEMTTAGYDDIAEVEAVGTTDQVAVLAQFDTSGADHTYRLEIHKGKTAEENIVETIPESNTGDPAELAKFIVWGMTRCPAKHTMVVLWNHGLGWKDDDIYQSVRGLSRTVRSGGRGRKQNAAMFRSTAARVKQLADDEGDEEARAILCDDTSMDFLTNAEMSQALKVAMFAQDEADAAAIFADETRLAGVMNTGNEGALRRLAVIGMDACLMAMLEVQYQVRQFADVMVSSQEVEPIDGWPYSEILARLAANPSTAPADFGKIIVEEYERFYFSKNTTLSAVDLGTMAEVRRLISDFAAALDTAYADDDSLQLAYAKAVKENRRTF
;
A
#
# COMPACT_ATOMS: atom_id res chain seq x y z
N MET A 1 20.91 17.21 -20.24
CA MET A 1 19.92 16.85 -19.21
C MET A 1 18.56 17.08 -19.84
N GLN A 2 17.67 16.09 -19.82
CA GLN A 2 16.25 16.37 -20.08
C GLN A 2 15.76 17.36 -19.02
N PRO A 3 14.91 18.33 -19.36
CA PRO A 3 14.31 19.21 -18.37
C PRO A 3 13.56 18.38 -17.32
N GLU A 4 13.64 18.79 -16.06
CA GLU A 4 12.92 18.13 -14.97
C GLU A 4 11.41 18.28 -15.20
N ARG A 5 10.69 17.14 -15.24
CA ARG A 5 9.24 17.11 -15.40
C ARG A 5 8.55 17.68 -14.16
N ASP A 6 7.31 18.14 -14.29
CA ASP A 6 6.54 18.54 -13.10
C ASP A 6 6.11 17.30 -12.31
N TRP A 7 5.67 16.24 -13.00
CA TRP A 7 5.17 15.01 -12.37
C TRP A 7 5.75 13.73 -12.97
N THR A 8 5.97 12.76 -12.09
CA THR A 8 6.13 11.34 -12.44
C THR A 8 5.13 10.52 -11.61
N ILE A 9 4.28 9.76 -12.28
CA ILE A 9 3.32 8.83 -11.69
C ILE A 9 3.87 7.41 -11.86
N LEU A 10 3.94 6.66 -10.76
CA LEU A 10 4.44 5.29 -10.70
C LEU A 10 3.30 4.35 -10.31
N LEU A 11 2.87 3.48 -11.22
CA LEU A 11 1.83 2.48 -10.99
C LEU A 11 2.48 1.14 -10.64
N TYR A 12 2.37 0.70 -9.39
CA TYR A 12 2.83 -0.61 -8.95
C TYR A 12 1.65 -1.57 -8.93
N MET A 13 1.55 -2.39 -9.98
CA MET A 13 0.37 -3.19 -10.29
C MET A 13 0.66 -4.66 -10.01
N ALA A 14 0.08 -5.15 -8.92
CA ALA A 14 0.14 -6.55 -8.55
C ALA A 14 -1.11 -7.24 -9.11
N GLY A 15 -0.96 -7.85 -10.29
CA GLY A 15 -2.01 -8.50 -11.05
C GLY A 15 -1.95 -10.02 -11.06
N ASP A 16 -0.91 -10.64 -10.47
CA ASP A 16 -0.85 -12.08 -10.27
C ASP A 16 -1.78 -12.52 -9.13
N ASN A 17 -3.06 -12.55 -9.46
CA ASN A 17 -4.14 -12.92 -8.57
C ASN A 17 -5.16 -13.80 -9.32
N GLY A 18 -6.03 -14.47 -8.57
CA GLY A 18 -7.09 -15.30 -9.13
C GLY A 18 -6.69 -16.75 -9.39
N LYS A 19 -5.52 -17.16 -8.89
CA LYS A 19 -5.07 -18.55 -8.95
C LYS A 19 -5.99 -19.44 -8.13
N VAL A 20 -6.36 -20.58 -8.68
CA VAL A 20 -7.13 -21.60 -7.96
C VAL A 20 -6.17 -22.45 -7.14
N PHE A 21 -6.38 -22.46 -5.82
CA PHE A 21 -5.58 -23.25 -4.89
C PHE A 21 -6.32 -24.51 -4.47
N GLU A 22 -5.59 -25.62 -4.40
CA GLU A 22 -6.08 -26.88 -3.84
C GLU A 22 -5.95 -26.86 -2.31
N THR A 23 -7.08 -26.93 -1.61
CA THR A 23 -7.10 -26.91 -0.14
C THR A 23 -7.80 -28.14 0.43
N LYS A 24 -7.66 -28.35 1.74
CA LYS A 24 -8.42 -29.39 2.47
C LYS A 24 -9.95 -29.18 2.43
N HIS A 25 -10.41 -28.00 2.02
CA HIS A 25 -11.81 -27.61 1.91
C HIS A 25 -12.32 -27.56 0.46
N GLY A 26 -11.51 -27.98 -0.51
CA GLY A 26 -11.80 -27.91 -1.95
C GLY A 26 -10.94 -26.90 -2.69
N SER A 27 -11.15 -26.81 -4.00
CA SER A 27 -10.42 -25.92 -4.91
C SER A 27 -11.16 -24.59 -5.05
N TYR A 28 -10.50 -23.48 -4.73
CA TYR A 28 -11.06 -22.13 -4.92
C TYR A 28 -9.94 -21.09 -5.07
N ALA A 29 -10.27 -19.95 -5.68
CA ALA A 29 -9.40 -18.79 -5.69
C ALA A 29 -9.55 -18.02 -4.37
N LEU A 30 -8.43 -17.57 -3.79
CA LEU A 30 -8.43 -16.81 -2.54
C LEU A 30 -8.95 -15.38 -2.72
N MET A 31 -8.78 -14.82 -3.92
CA MET A 31 -9.20 -13.47 -4.29
C MET A 31 -9.54 -13.39 -5.78
N ALA A 32 -10.08 -12.25 -6.22
CA ALA A 32 -10.41 -12.03 -7.61
C ALA A 32 -9.15 -11.89 -8.48
N GLU A 33 -9.28 -12.29 -9.74
CA GLU A 33 -8.28 -12.12 -10.78
C GLU A 33 -8.14 -10.62 -11.13
N MET A 34 -6.90 -10.13 -11.27
CA MET A 34 -6.61 -8.71 -11.43
C MET A 34 -5.78 -8.38 -12.69
N THR A 35 -5.22 -9.36 -13.41
CA THR A 35 -4.55 -9.12 -14.69
C THR A 35 -5.47 -8.47 -15.72
N THR A 36 -6.73 -8.90 -15.84
CA THR A 36 -7.66 -8.28 -16.81
C THR A 36 -7.89 -6.80 -16.49
N ALA A 37 -8.24 -6.48 -15.25
CA ALA A 37 -8.45 -5.10 -14.81
C ALA A 37 -7.18 -4.25 -14.97
N GLY A 38 -5.99 -4.81 -14.69
CA GLY A 38 -4.74 -4.09 -14.88
C GLY A 38 -4.45 -3.73 -16.35
N TYR A 39 -4.83 -4.57 -17.31
CA TYR A 39 -4.75 -4.19 -18.74
C TYR A 39 -5.77 -3.12 -19.11
N ASP A 40 -6.98 -3.17 -18.56
CA ASP A 40 -8.00 -2.13 -18.78
C ASP A 40 -7.51 -0.77 -18.23
N ASP A 41 -6.93 -0.73 -17.03
CA ASP A 41 -6.35 0.49 -16.45
C ASP A 41 -5.15 1.02 -17.25
N ILE A 42 -4.28 0.14 -17.76
CA ILE A 42 -3.20 0.56 -18.67
C ILE A 42 -3.80 1.21 -19.93
N ALA A 43 -4.87 0.66 -20.50
CA ALA A 43 -5.54 1.23 -21.66
C ALA A 43 -6.20 2.59 -21.34
N GLU A 44 -6.72 2.79 -20.13
CA GLU A 44 -7.19 4.10 -19.67
C GLU A 44 -6.06 5.13 -19.62
N VAL A 45 -4.90 4.73 -19.06
CA VAL A 45 -3.70 5.56 -19.03
C VAL A 45 -3.24 5.89 -20.45
N GLU A 46 -3.30 4.95 -21.39
CA GLU A 46 -2.94 5.14 -22.81
C GLU A 46 -3.80 6.18 -23.53
N ALA A 47 -4.99 6.52 -23.05
CA ALA A 47 -5.81 7.57 -23.66
C ALA A 47 -5.16 8.97 -23.54
N VAL A 48 -4.35 9.18 -22.50
CA VAL A 48 -3.62 10.43 -22.23
C VAL A 48 -2.11 10.23 -22.39
N GLY A 49 -1.56 9.23 -21.72
CA GLY A 49 -0.16 8.81 -21.74
C GLY A 49 0.83 9.84 -21.16
N THR A 50 2.10 9.47 -21.23
CA THR A 50 3.24 10.31 -20.88
C THR A 50 3.35 11.51 -21.82
N THR A 51 3.61 12.67 -21.23
CA THR A 51 3.85 13.96 -21.90
C THR A 51 5.25 14.50 -21.53
N ASP A 52 5.59 15.67 -22.08
CA ASP A 52 6.85 16.35 -21.73
C ASP A 52 6.91 16.77 -20.25
N GLN A 53 5.77 17.01 -19.60
CA GLN A 53 5.69 17.50 -18.21
C GLN A 53 5.20 16.46 -17.20
N VAL A 54 4.55 15.38 -17.65
CA VAL A 54 3.97 14.33 -16.80
C VAL A 54 4.38 12.98 -17.36
N ALA A 55 5.20 12.22 -16.62
CA ALA A 55 5.53 10.84 -16.95
C ALA A 55 4.60 9.87 -16.22
N VAL A 56 4.21 8.79 -16.89
CA VAL A 56 3.46 7.68 -16.29
C VAL A 56 4.20 6.38 -16.56
N LEU A 57 4.72 5.77 -15.50
CA LEU A 57 5.46 4.53 -15.53
C LEU A 57 4.69 3.47 -14.76
N ALA A 58 4.72 2.23 -15.23
CA ALA A 58 4.10 1.11 -14.55
C ALA A 58 5.08 -0.06 -14.37
N GLN A 59 4.94 -0.80 -13.28
CA GLN A 59 5.42 -2.17 -13.17
C GLN A 59 4.20 -3.06 -12.99
N PHE A 60 4.01 -4.01 -13.91
CA PHE A 60 2.84 -4.86 -13.95
C PHE A 60 3.24 -6.32 -13.93
N ASP A 61 2.94 -6.97 -12.81
CA ASP A 61 3.10 -8.40 -12.63
C ASP A 61 1.78 -9.10 -12.90
N THR A 62 1.77 -10.03 -13.85
CA THR A 62 0.53 -10.62 -14.41
C THR A 62 0.46 -12.10 -14.10
N SER A 63 -0.75 -12.62 -13.89
CA SER A 63 -0.91 -14.01 -13.54
C SER A 63 -0.48 -14.97 -14.65
N GLY A 64 0.31 -15.97 -14.25
CA GLY A 64 0.78 -17.04 -15.12
C GLY A 64 1.91 -16.67 -16.07
N ALA A 65 2.45 -15.45 -15.99
CA ALA A 65 3.69 -15.07 -16.66
C ALA A 65 4.92 -15.52 -15.84
N ASP A 66 6.05 -15.73 -16.52
CA ASP A 66 7.36 -15.96 -15.87
C ASP A 66 8.21 -14.69 -15.78
N HIS A 67 7.57 -13.53 -15.95
CA HIS A 67 8.19 -12.22 -16.03
C HIS A 67 7.22 -11.12 -15.61
N THR A 68 7.78 -9.99 -15.20
CA THR A 68 7.07 -8.75 -14.88
C THR A 68 7.44 -7.69 -15.91
N TYR A 69 6.47 -6.87 -16.30
CA TYR A 69 6.69 -5.80 -17.27
C TYR A 69 6.96 -4.47 -16.58
N ARG A 70 7.88 -3.69 -17.12
CA ARG A 70 8.00 -2.26 -16.82
C ARG A 70 7.67 -1.46 -18.07
N LEU A 71 6.78 -0.49 -17.91
CA LEU A 71 6.22 0.31 -19.00
C LEU A 71 6.50 1.79 -18.80
N GLU A 72 6.70 2.49 -19.92
CA GLU A 72 6.53 3.94 -20.00
C GLU A 72 5.34 4.16 -20.94
N ILE A 73 4.18 4.51 -20.36
CA ILE A 73 2.91 4.43 -21.06
C ILE A 73 2.74 5.69 -21.92
N HIS A 74 2.64 5.53 -23.24
CA HIS A 74 2.46 6.62 -24.19
C HIS A 74 1.12 6.52 -24.91
N LYS A 75 0.61 7.70 -25.29
CA LYS A 75 -0.65 7.81 -26.01
C LYS A 75 -0.63 7.08 -27.36
N GLY A 76 -1.66 6.28 -27.60
CA GLY A 76 -1.89 5.63 -28.90
C GLY A 76 -0.93 4.49 -29.20
N LYS A 77 -0.21 3.99 -28.19
CA LYS A 77 0.54 2.74 -28.22
C LYS A 77 -0.21 1.68 -27.42
N THR A 78 -0.03 0.41 -27.77
CA THR A 78 -0.52 -0.71 -26.93
C THR A 78 0.40 -0.95 -25.74
N ALA A 79 -0.08 -1.75 -24.77
CA ALA A 79 0.70 -2.13 -23.59
C ALA A 79 2.05 -2.74 -23.99
N GLU A 80 2.06 -3.62 -25.00
CA GLU A 80 3.28 -4.28 -25.49
C GLU A 80 4.26 -3.28 -26.12
N GLU A 81 3.76 -2.27 -26.83
CA GLU A 81 4.58 -1.21 -27.43
C GLU A 81 5.12 -0.21 -26.38
N ASN A 82 4.51 -0.20 -25.18
CA ASN A 82 4.90 0.61 -24.03
C ASN A 82 5.90 -0.11 -23.10
N ILE A 83 6.19 -1.40 -23.31
CA ILE A 83 7.20 -2.15 -22.54
C ILE A 83 8.59 -1.54 -22.78
N VAL A 84 9.22 -1.09 -21.71
CA VAL A 84 10.60 -0.55 -21.72
C VAL A 84 11.61 -1.53 -21.14
N GLU A 85 11.15 -2.45 -20.29
CA GLU A 85 11.97 -3.50 -19.69
C GLU A 85 11.08 -4.70 -19.32
N THR A 86 11.61 -5.91 -19.51
CA THR A 86 11.01 -7.16 -19.02
C THR A 86 11.98 -7.72 -18.00
N ILE A 87 11.54 -7.83 -16.74
CA ILE A 87 12.32 -8.38 -15.63
C ILE A 87 11.81 -9.78 -15.28
N PRO A 88 12.59 -10.61 -14.55
CA PRO A 88 12.06 -11.86 -14.01
C PRO A 88 10.79 -11.62 -13.19
N GLU A 89 9.95 -12.65 -13.06
CA GLU A 89 8.77 -12.60 -12.21
C GLU A 89 9.12 -12.04 -10.82
N SER A 90 8.26 -11.13 -10.36
CA SER A 90 8.50 -10.25 -9.22
C SER A 90 7.47 -10.59 -8.16
N ASN A 91 7.91 -11.05 -7.00
CA ASN A 91 7.05 -11.16 -5.82
C ASN A 91 6.60 -9.74 -5.42
N THR A 92 5.38 -9.38 -5.79
CA THR A 92 4.83 -8.04 -5.54
C THR A 92 4.54 -7.77 -4.06
N GLY A 93 4.51 -8.83 -3.24
CA GLY A 93 4.48 -8.75 -1.78
C GLY A 93 5.84 -8.44 -1.13
N ASP A 94 6.97 -8.54 -1.85
CA ASP A 94 8.30 -8.30 -1.30
C ASP A 94 8.60 -6.78 -1.22
N PRO A 95 8.91 -6.22 -0.03
CA PRO A 95 9.25 -4.80 0.10
C PRO A 95 10.46 -4.36 -0.72
N ALA A 96 11.40 -5.27 -1.04
CA ALA A 96 12.53 -4.96 -1.88
C ALA A 96 12.11 -4.70 -3.34
N GLU A 97 11.12 -5.42 -3.85
CA GLU A 97 10.59 -5.24 -5.21
C GLU A 97 9.91 -3.88 -5.35
N LEU A 98 9.07 -3.49 -4.39
CA LEU A 98 8.44 -2.16 -4.36
C LEU A 98 9.49 -1.05 -4.27
N ALA A 99 10.50 -1.18 -3.40
CA ALA A 99 11.55 -0.16 -3.28
C ALA A 99 12.34 0.00 -4.58
N LYS A 100 12.71 -1.11 -5.23
CA LYS A 100 13.41 -1.09 -6.52
C LYS A 100 12.56 -0.39 -7.59
N PHE A 101 11.27 -0.71 -7.68
CA PHE A 101 10.39 -0.07 -8.65
C PHE A 101 10.32 1.46 -8.45
N ILE A 102 10.14 1.92 -7.22
CA ILE A 102 10.07 3.35 -6.92
C ILE A 102 11.39 4.04 -7.32
N VAL A 103 12.54 3.45 -6.94
CA VAL A 103 13.86 4.00 -7.26
C VAL A 103 14.12 4.00 -8.76
N TRP A 104 13.75 2.92 -9.47
CA TRP A 104 13.80 2.83 -10.92
C TRP A 104 13.01 3.96 -11.58
N GLY A 105 11.75 4.13 -11.20
CA GLY A 105 10.85 5.10 -11.82
C GLY A 105 11.33 6.54 -11.61
N MET A 106 11.72 6.87 -10.38
CA MET A 106 12.27 8.19 -10.05
C MET A 106 13.62 8.47 -10.72
N THR A 107 14.41 7.45 -11.02
CA THR A 107 15.70 7.58 -11.71
C THR A 107 15.52 7.69 -13.22
N ARG A 108 14.61 6.91 -13.79
CA ARG A 108 14.26 6.93 -15.21
C ARG A 108 13.61 8.26 -15.60
N CYS A 109 12.66 8.74 -14.79
CA CYS A 109 11.92 9.96 -15.03
C CYS A 109 11.94 10.86 -13.78
N PRO A 110 13.02 11.65 -13.58
CA PRO A 110 13.07 12.63 -12.50
C PRO A 110 12.00 13.73 -12.68
N ALA A 111 11.34 14.10 -11.59
CA ALA A 111 10.32 15.13 -11.58
C ALA A 111 10.27 15.87 -10.24
N LYS A 112 9.67 17.06 -10.22
CA LYS A 112 9.44 17.85 -9.00
C LYS A 112 8.51 17.15 -8.02
N HIS A 113 7.49 16.47 -8.54
CA HIS A 113 6.53 15.71 -7.77
C HIS A 113 6.49 14.26 -8.27
N THR A 114 6.51 13.33 -7.32
CA THR A 114 6.33 11.90 -7.63
C THR A 114 5.13 11.36 -6.89
N MET A 115 4.27 10.66 -7.62
CA MET A 115 3.21 9.86 -7.04
C MET A 115 3.54 8.38 -7.23
N VAL A 116 3.28 7.58 -6.19
CA VAL A 116 3.21 6.12 -6.34
C VAL A 116 1.78 5.68 -6.09
N VAL A 117 1.26 4.80 -6.94
CA VAL A 117 -0.03 4.12 -6.77
C VAL A 117 0.27 2.66 -6.48
N LEU A 118 -0.25 2.16 -5.37
CA LEU A 118 -0.24 0.74 -5.05
C LEU A 118 -1.61 0.19 -5.48
N TRP A 119 -1.59 -0.68 -6.49
CA TRP A 119 -2.78 -1.19 -7.16
C TRP A 119 -2.88 -2.70 -6.93
N ASN A 120 -3.92 -3.14 -6.21
CA ASN A 120 -4.32 -4.53 -5.96
C ASN A 120 -5.55 -4.55 -5.01
N HIS A 121 -5.97 -5.73 -4.56
CA HIS A 121 -6.64 -5.98 -3.30
C HIS A 121 -5.93 -5.34 -2.09
N GLY A 122 -6.75 -4.92 -1.13
CA GLY A 122 -6.31 -4.45 0.19
C GLY A 122 -7.22 -5.01 1.29
N LEU A 123 -6.64 -5.33 2.44
CA LEU A 123 -7.36 -5.84 3.61
C LEU A 123 -7.40 -4.83 4.77
N GLY A 124 -6.93 -3.60 4.51
CA GLY A 124 -6.94 -2.49 5.45
C GLY A 124 -6.01 -2.69 6.63
N TRP A 125 -6.57 -2.65 7.85
CA TRP A 125 -5.79 -2.77 9.09
C TRP A 125 -5.77 -4.19 9.67
N LYS A 126 -6.62 -5.11 9.17
CA LYS A 126 -6.81 -6.45 9.74
C LYS A 126 -5.90 -7.48 9.06
N ASP A 127 -5.37 -8.37 9.89
CA ASP A 127 -4.10 -9.06 9.64
C ASP A 127 -4.29 -10.54 9.32
N ASP A 128 -5.24 -10.82 8.42
CA ASP A 128 -5.53 -12.19 8.04
C ASP A 128 -4.52 -12.64 6.97
N ASP A 129 -3.62 -13.58 7.30
CA ASP A 129 -2.77 -14.26 6.31
C ASP A 129 -3.65 -15.13 5.41
N ILE A 130 -4.09 -14.54 4.30
CA ILE A 130 -4.95 -15.18 3.31
C ILE A 130 -4.30 -16.43 2.70
N TYR A 131 -2.98 -16.51 2.67
CA TYR A 131 -2.23 -17.64 2.13
C TYR A 131 -1.94 -18.74 3.17
N GLN A 132 -2.20 -18.51 4.46
CA GLN A 132 -1.94 -19.48 5.53
C GLN A 132 -2.56 -20.85 5.21
N SER A 133 -3.77 -20.83 4.66
CA SER A 133 -4.54 -22.05 4.33
C SER A 133 -3.93 -22.87 3.18
N VAL A 134 -3.13 -22.26 2.31
CA VAL A 134 -2.56 -22.88 1.10
C VAL A 134 -1.06 -23.17 1.22
N ARG A 135 -0.32 -22.41 2.04
CA ARG A 135 1.12 -22.63 2.31
C ARG A 135 1.38 -24.01 2.95
N GLY A 136 0.46 -24.50 3.81
CA GLY A 136 0.61 -25.77 4.54
C GLY A 136 0.47 -27.06 3.73
N LEU A 137 0.09 -26.99 2.45
CA LEU A 137 -0.10 -28.15 1.56
C LEU A 137 0.98 -28.27 0.48
N SER A 138 1.81 -27.25 0.29
CA SER A 138 2.91 -27.28 -0.67
C SER A 138 4.14 -28.00 -0.08
N ARG A 139 4.46 -29.19 -0.60
CA ARG A 139 5.57 -30.05 -0.13
C ARG A 139 6.97 -29.54 -0.50
N THR A 140 7.15 -28.23 -0.69
CA THR A 140 8.47 -27.64 -1.01
C THR A 140 8.64 -26.30 -0.31
N VAL A 141 8.56 -26.29 1.02
CA VAL A 141 9.07 -25.16 1.81
C VAL A 141 10.55 -25.42 2.09
N ARG A 142 11.40 -24.53 1.54
CA ARG A 142 12.82 -24.43 1.85
C ARG A 142 13.00 -24.29 3.37
N SER A 143 13.77 -25.20 3.97
CA SER A 143 14.41 -24.93 5.25
C SER A 143 15.47 -23.85 5.03
N GLY A 144 15.19 -22.62 5.48
CA GLY A 144 16.14 -21.53 5.29
C GLY A 144 15.57 -20.13 5.52
N GLY A 145 14.90 -19.91 6.65
CA GLY A 145 14.51 -18.57 7.10
C GLY A 145 14.59 -18.52 8.61
N ARG A 146 15.50 -17.71 9.14
CA ARG A 146 15.77 -17.54 10.57
C ARG A 146 14.53 -16.98 11.29
N GLY A 147 14.30 -17.44 12.51
CA GLY A 147 13.20 -16.97 13.36
C GLY A 147 13.14 -15.45 13.46
N ARG A 148 11.97 -14.91 13.13
CA ARG A 148 11.56 -13.51 13.30
C ARG A 148 11.79 -13.10 14.75
N LYS A 149 12.74 -12.19 15.00
CA LYS A 149 12.79 -11.44 16.26
C LYS A 149 12.25 -10.05 15.97
N GLN A 150 11.04 -9.76 16.45
CA GLN A 150 10.40 -8.46 16.30
C GLN A 150 10.55 -7.60 17.57
N ASN A 151 10.89 -6.33 17.36
CA ASN A 151 10.75 -5.28 18.36
C ASN A 151 9.34 -4.68 18.25
N ALA A 152 8.51 -4.89 19.27
CA ALA A 152 7.16 -4.34 19.33
C ALA A 152 7.18 -2.80 19.46
N ALA A 153 6.56 -2.08 18.51
CA ALA A 153 6.36 -0.64 18.62
C ALA A 153 5.08 -0.32 19.41
N MET A 154 5.24 0.56 20.40
CA MET A 154 4.29 0.82 21.49
C MET A 154 3.02 1.60 21.06
N PHE A 155 1.87 0.95 21.16
CA PHE A 155 0.63 1.58 21.65
C PHE A 155 0.30 1.00 23.02
N ARG A 156 0.47 1.79 24.08
CA ARG A 156 -0.04 1.44 25.41
C ARG A 156 -1.57 1.44 25.35
N SER A 157 -2.16 0.28 25.16
CA SER A 157 -3.59 0.05 25.39
C SER A 157 -3.77 -0.83 26.63
N THR A 158 -4.53 -0.28 27.59
CA THR A 158 -5.14 -0.87 28.80
C THR A 158 -4.45 -2.06 29.49
N ALA A 159 -3.89 -1.81 30.68
CA ALA A 159 -3.22 -2.79 31.55
C ALA A 159 -4.04 -4.06 31.90
N ALA A 160 -5.36 -4.05 31.68
CA ALA A 160 -6.22 -5.21 31.87
C ALA A 160 -6.21 -6.20 30.68
N ARG A 161 -5.88 -5.75 29.46
CA ARG A 161 -5.89 -6.59 28.25
C ARG A 161 -4.58 -7.39 28.08
N VAL A 162 -3.48 -6.85 28.61
CA VAL A 162 -2.14 -7.48 28.60
C VAL A 162 -2.07 -8.72 29.51
N LYS A 163 -2.84 -8.80 30.59
CA LYS A 163 -2.78 -9.96 31.49
C LYS A 163 -3.59 -11.16 31.00
N GLN A 164 -4.49 -10.96 30.05
CA GLN A 164 -5.36 -12.01 29.53
C GLN A 164 -4.85 -12.61 28.20
N LEU A 165 -3.91 -11.93 27.53
CA LEU A 165 -3.25 -12.39 26.30
C LEU A 165 -1.94 -13.14 26.56
N ALA A 166 -1.58 -13.38 27.83
CA ALA A 166 -0.32 -14.03 28.20
C ALA A 166 -0.37 -15.57 28.13
N ASP A 167 -1.52 -16.17 27.81
CA ASP A 167 -1.74 -17.62 27.90
C ASP A 167 -2.09 -18.29 26.54
N ASP A 168 -2.16 -17.56 25.42
CA ASP A 168 -2.41 -18.14 24.10
C ASP A 168 -1.13 -18.09 23.23
N GLU A 169 -0.48 -19.25 23.10
CA GLU A 169 0.49 -19.53 22.04
C GLU A 169 -0.27 -19.74 20.72
N GLY A 170 -0.23 -18.76 19.80
CA GLY A 170 -0.74 -18.94 18.43
C GLY A 170 -0.85 -17.64 17.62
N ASP A 171 -0.13 -17.63 16.49
CA ASP A 171 -0.24 -16.76 15.30
C ASP A 171 0.21 -15.28 15.37
N GLU A 172 1.19 -14.97 14.50
CA GLU A 172 1.84 -13.67 14.34
C GLU A 172 1.07 -12.77 13.35
N GLU A 173 0.65 -11.58 13.80
CA GLU A 173 -0.18 -10.61 13.06
C GLU A 173 0.57 -9.93 11.88
N ALA A 174 0.04 -9.99 10.65
CA ALA A 174 0.55 -9.28 9.47
C ALA A 174 -0.55 -8.74 8.51
N ARG A 175 -0.39 -7.48 8.05
CA ARG A 175 -1.37 -6.54 7.42
C ARG A 175 -1.34 -6.45 5.88
N ALA A 176 -2.21 -7.12 5.11
CA ALA A 176 -1.96 -7.29 3.66
C ALA A 176 -2.43 -6.16 2.70
N ILE A 177 -1.56 -5.79 1.76
CA ILE A 177 -1.82 -5.17 0.45
C ILE A 177 -0.89 -5.83 -0.59
N LEU A 178 -1.14 -5.69 -1.89
CA LEU A 178 -0.25 -6.19 -2.95
C LEU A 178 0.00 -7.70 -2.82
N CYS A 179 -1.10 -8.46 -2.93
CA CYS A 179 -1.08 -9.91 -2.85
C CYS A 179 -0.52 -10.53 -4.14
N ASP A 180 0.22 -11.62 -4.00
CA ASP A 180 0.94 -12.31 -5.06
C ASP A 180 0.68 -13.81 -5.00
N ASP A 181 -0.12 -14.36 -5.93
CA ASP A 181 -0.58 -15.74 -5.88
C ASP A 181 0.51 -16.77 -6.24
N THR A 182 1.49 -16.41 -7.07
CA THR A 182 2.61 -17.29 -7.43
C THR A 182 3.60 -17.40 -6.28
N SER A 183 3.93 -16.30 -5.63
CA SER A 183 4.77 -16.27 -4.44
C SER A 183 4.03 -16.71 -3.17
N MET A 184 2.69 -16.69 -3.21
CA MET A 184 1.80 -16.83 -2.04
C MET A 184 2.21 -15.85 -0.94
N ASP A 185 2.42 -14.60 -1.32
CA ASP A 185 2.96 -13.56 -0.45
C ASP A 185 2.17 -12.26 -0.57
N PHE A 186 2.41 -11.34 0.36
CA PHE A 186 1.74 -10.05 0.39
C PHE A 186 2.59 -9.04 1.15
N LEU A 187 2.42 -7.77 0.81
CA LEU A 187 3.13 -6.71 1.49
C LEU A 187 2.40 -6.34 2.78
N THR A 188 3.10 -6.36 3.91
CA THR A 188 2.55 -5.84 5.15
C THR A 188 2.59 -4.30 5.20
N ASN A 189 1.73 -3.65 5.98
CA ASN A 189 1.86 -2.21 6.26
C ASN A 189 3.26 -1.82 6.81
N ALA A 190 3.89 -2.70 7.58
CA ALA A 190 5.24 -2.47 8.12
C ALA A 190 6.31 -2.62 7.02
N GLU A 191 6.19 -3.61 6.14
CA GLU A 191 7.08 -3.80 5.00
C GLU A 191 6.90 -2.71 3.95
N MET A 192 5.67 -2.26 3.69
CA MET A 192 5.39 -1.06 2.89
C MET A 192 6.15 0.15 3.45
N SER A 193 6.11 0.36 4.76
CA SER A 193 6.88 1.43 5.39
C SER A 193 8.39 1.28 5.20
N GLN A 194 8.91 0.05 5.20
CA GLN A 194 10.32 -0.23 4.92
C GLN A 194 10.64 0.06 3.46
N ALA A 195 9.84 -0.42 2.52
CA ALA A 195 10.01 -0.19 1.08
C ALA A 195 10.04 1.31 0.76
N LEU A 196 9.06 2.06 1.27
CA LEU A 196 8.99 3.51 1.09
C LEU A 196 10.19 4.23 1.71
N LYS A 197 10.60 3.85 2.93
CA LYS A 197 11.78 4.43 3.57
C LYS A 197 13.04 4.11 2.76
N VAL A 198 13.26 2.86 2.36
CA VAL A 198 14.43 2.47 1.57
C VAL A 198 14.47 3.22 0.25
N ALA A 199 13.35 3.37 -0.45
CA ALA A 199 13.27 4.11 -1.71
C ALA A 199 13.67 5.60 -1.57
N MET A 200 13.48 6.20 -0.39
CA MET A 200 13.93 7.58 -0.13
C MET A 200 15.45 7.72 0.00
N PHE A 201 16.17 6.65 0.33
CA PHE A 201 17.61 6.68 0.65
C PHE A 201 18.49 5.90 -0.33
N ALA A 202 17.93 4.91 -1.02
CA ALA A 202 18.65 4.12 -2.00
C ALA A 202 19.03 4.97 -3.21
N GLN A 203 20.29 4.83 -3.66
CA GLN A 203 20.79 5.58 -4.82
C GLN A 203 20.21 5.04 -6.14
N ASP A 204 20.14 3.72 -6.23
CA ASP A 204 19.65 2.96 -7.37
C ASP A 204 19.03 1.63 -6.90
N GLU A 205 18.55 0.82 -7.84
CA GLU A 205 17.92 -0.48 -7.54
C GLU A 205 18.87 -1.47 -6.87
N ALA A 206 20.15 -1.45 -7.23
CA ALA A 206 21.15 -2.34 -6.66
C ALA A 206 21.43 -1.98 -5.19
N ASP A 207 21.47 -0.68 -4.88
CA ASP A 207 21.58 -0.18 -3.51
C ASP A 207 20.34 -0.53 -2.68
N ALA A 208 19.14 -0.37 -3.24
CA ALA A 208 17.89 -0.79 -2.58
C ALA A 208 17.93 -2.28 -2.22
N ALA A 209 18.27 -3.15 -3.18
CA ALA A 209 18.41 -4.58 -2.95
C ALA A 209 19.48 -4.88 -1.88
N ALA A 210 20.62 -4.18 -1.92
CA ALA A 210 21.71 -4.36 -0.97
C ALA A 210 21.38 -3.85 0.45
N ILE A 211 20.43 -2.91 0.60
CA ILE A 211 19.91 -2.49 1.90
C ILE A 211 19.03 -3.61 2.50
N PHE A 212 18.11 -4.18 1.72
CA PHE A 212 17.26 -5.28 2.19
C PHE A 212 18.04 -6.57 2.47
N ALA A 213 19.12 -6.83 1.73
CA ALA A 213 20.00 -7.98 1.96
C ALA A 213 20.86 -7.86 3.24
N ASP A 214 20.92 -6.70 3.89
CA ASP A 214 21.72 -6.45 5.09
C ASP A 214 20.86 -5.85 6.21
N GLU A 215 20.51 -6.68 7.20
CA GLU A 215 19.70 -6.28 8.37
C GLU A 215 20.25 -5.06 9.11
N THR A 216 21.58 -4.90 9.16
CA THR A 216 22.21 -3.75 9.84
C THR A 216 22.01 -2.47 9.02
N ARG A 217 22.13 -2.56 7.69
CA ARG A 217 21.86 -1.42 6.79
C ARG A 217 20.39 -1.05 6.81
N LEU A 218 19.49 -2.04 6.72
CA LEU A 218 18.05 -1.80 6.81
C LEU A 218 17.70 -1.13 8.15
N ALA A 219 18.16 -1.66 9.28
CA ALA A 219 17.94 -1.04 10.59
C ALA A 219 18.53 0.37 10.66
N GLY A 220 19.70 0.61 10.04
CA GLY A 220 20.31 1.93 9.92
C GLY A 220 19.40 2.92 9.18
N VAL A 221 18.87 2.53 8.01
CA VAL A 221 17.94 3.34 7.22
C VAL A 221 16.65 3.61 7.99
N MET A 222 16.08 2.59 8.65
CA MET A 222 14.85 2.73 9.43
C MET A 222 14.99 3.64 10.66
N ASN A 223 16.18 3.68 11.27
CA ASN A 223 16.46 4.54 12.42
C ASN A 223 16.91 5.96 12.04
N THR A 224 17.20 6.21 10.76
CA THR A 224 17.59 7.54 10.29
C THR A 224 16.36 8.43 10.21
N GLY A 225 16.53 9.72 10.57
CA GLY A 225 15.52 10.75 10.30
C GLY A 225 15.24 10.88 8.79
N ASN A 226 14.52 11.93 8.39
CA ASN A 226 14.35 12.21 6.95
C ASN A 226 15.45 13.13 6.40
N GLU A 227 16.42 13.49 7.23
CA GLU A 227 17.61 14.25 6.84
C GLU A 227 18.44 13.42 5.85
N GLY A 228 18.82 14.04 4.73
CA GLY A 228 19.56 13.36 3.67
C GLY A 228 18.73 12.38 2.82
N ALA A 229 17.41 12.33 3.00
CA ALA A 229 16.53 11.66 2.06
C ALA A 229 16.77 12.27 0.67
N LEU A 230 17.06 11.42 -0.31
CA LEU A 230 17.30 11.84 -1.68
C LEU A 230 16.01 12.33 -2.33
N ARG A 231 14.89 11.74 -1.91
CA ARG A 231 13.58 11.91 -2.54
C ARG A 231 12.47 11.75 -1.49
N ARG A 232 11.32 12.40 -1.72
CA ARG A 232 10.05 12.14 -1.01
C ARG A 232 8.94 12.07 -2.05
N LEU A 233 7.89 11.31 -1.72
CA LEU A 233 6.70 11.25 -2.55
C LEU A 233 5.85 12.49 -2.28
N ALA A 234 5.24 13.03 -3.33
CA ALA A 234 4.22 14.06 -3.21
C ALA A 234 2.89 13.41 -2.82
N VAL A 235 2.54 12.29 -3.46
CA VAL A 235 1.28 11.58 -3.25
C VAL A 235 1.55 10.07 -3.16
N ILE A 236 0.86 9.39 -2.24
CA ILE A 236 0.70 7.93 -2.28
C ILE A 236 -0.78 7.62 -2.51
N GLY A 237 -1.07 6.91 -3.60
CA GLY A 237 -2.38 6.38 -3.90
C GLY A 237 -2.48 4.92 -3.52
N MET A 238 -3.59 4.54 -2.90
CA MET A 238 -3.96 3.15 -2.68
C MET A 238 -5.20 2.89 -3.53
N ASP A 239 -5.00 2.36 -4.73
CA ASP A 239 -6.09 1.83 -5.55
C ASP A 239 -6.36 0.40 -5.08
N ALA A 240 -6.88 0.33 -3.85
CA ALA A 240 -7.00 -0.87 -3.04
C ALA A 240 -8.02 -0.68 -1.92
N CYS A 241 -8.79 -1.73 -1.66
CA CYS A 241 -9.83 -1.76 -0.64
C CYS A 241 -9.31 -1.45 0.78
N LEU A 242 -10.13 -0.75 1.57
CA LEU A 242 -9.95 -0.60 3.03
C LEU A 242 -8.67 0.12 3.49
N MET A 243 -7.96 0.83 2.61
CA MET A 243 -6.67 1.44 2.94
C MET A 243 -6.74 2.84 3.59
N ALA A 244 -7.93 3.44 3.75
CA ALA A 244 -8.12 4.71 4.45
C ALA A 244 -8.29 4.58 5.97
N MET A 245 -7.49 3.71 6.59
CA MET A 245 -7.44 3.56 8.04
C MET A 245 -6.37 4.46 8.64
N LEU A 246 -6.62 4.99 9.84
CA LEU A 246 -5.69 5.89 10.52
C LEU A 246 -4.32 5.23 10.75
N GLU A 247 -4.31 3.95 11.08
CA GLU A 247 -3.12 3.15 11.31
C GLU A 247 -2.23 3.09 10.06
N VAL A 248 -2.85 2.92 8.89
CA VAL A 248 -2.16 2.90 7.59
C VAL A 248 -1.62 4.29 7.27
N GLN A 249 -2.45 5.32 7.36
CA GLN A 249 -2.05 6.72 7.14
C GLN A 249 -0.90 7.12 8.06
N TYR A 250 -0.99 6.78 9.35
CA TYR A 250 0.07 7.04 10.30
C TYR A 250 1.35 6.28 9.94
N GLN A 251 1.26 5.04 9.48
CA GLN A 251 2.43 4.24 9.09
C GLN A 251 3.21 4.90 7.93
N VAL A 252 2.53 5.47 6.94
CA VAL A 252 3.17 6.06 5.74
C VAL A 252 3.46 7.56 5.84
N ARG A 253 3.03 8.22 6.93
CA ARG A 253 3.02 9.68 7.09
C ARG A 253 4.35 10.41 6.83
N GLN A 254 5.47 9.72 6.95
CA GLN A 254 6.81 10.31 6.82
C GLN A 254 7.35 10.28 5.38
N PHE A 255 6.67 9.58 4.47
CA PHE A 255 7.21 9.26 3.14
C PHE A 255 6.53 10.03 2.01
N ALA A 256 5.26 10.42 2.21
CA ALA A 256 4.47 11.22 1.28
C ALA A 256 3.87 12.46 1.96
N ASP A 257 3.40 13.44 1.18
CA ASP A 257 2.66 14.60 1.69
C ASP A 257 1.15 14.32 1.75
N VAL A 258 0.60 13.66 0.73
CA VAL A 258 -0.82 13.33 0.63
C VAL A 258 -1.01 11.83 0.43
N MET A 259 -2.00 11.25 1.09
CA MET A 259 -2.49 9.90 0.82
C MET A 259 -3.88 9.96 0.22
N VAL A 260 -4.12 9.22 -0.87
CA VAL A 260 -5.46 9.02 -1.44
C VAL A 260 -5.83 7.55 -1.29
N SER A 261 -6.95 7.27 -0.62
CA SER A 261 -7.41 5.91 -0.36
C SER A 261 -8.90 5.82 0.01
N SER A 262 -9.47 4.62 -0.14
CA SER A 262 -10.85 4.29 0.23
C SER A 262 -10.96 3.69 1.64
N GLN A 263 -12.02 4.07 2.38
CA GLN A 263 -12.35 3.45 3.68
C GLN A 263 -13.00 2.08 3.50
N GLU A 264 -13.69 1.88 2.37
CA GLU A 264 -14.46 0.69 2.05
C GLU A 264 -13.84 -0.08 0.89
N VAL A 265 -14.54 -1.12 0.42
CA VAL A 265 -14.19 -1.81 -0.82
C VAL A 265 -14.29 -0.87 -2.02
N GLU A 266 -13.36 -1.03 -2.97
CA GLU A 266 -13.39 -0.33 -4.25
C GLU A 266 -13.99 -1.23 -5.34
N PRO A 267 -14.66 -0.65 -6.35
CA PRO A 267 -15.04 -1.40 -7.54
C PRO A 267 -13.81 -1.94 -8.27
N ILE A 268 -13.95 -3.08 -8.96
CA ILE A 268 -12.84 -3.72 -9.70
C ILE A 268 -12.28 -2.86 -10.83
N ASP A 269 -13.08 -1.91 -11.35
CA ASP A 269 -12.64 -0.97 -12.39
C ASP A 269 -11.63 0.07 -11.84
N GLY A 270 -11.36 0.10 -10.52
CA GLY A 270 -10.33 0.96 -9.94
C GLY A 270 -10.60 2.46 -10.10
N TRP A 271 -9.54 3.23 -10.29
CA TRP A 271 -9.60 4.67 -10.48
C TRP A 271 -9.77 5.07 -11.96
N PRO A 272 -10.53 6.14 -12.29
CA PRO A 272 -10.68 6.61 -13.67
C PRO A 272 -9.41 7.33 -14.15
N TYR A 273 -8.39 6.57 -14.55
CA TYR A 273 -7.04 7.07 -14.81
C TYR A 273 -7.02 8.07 -15.96
N SER A 274 -7.86 7.85 -16.98
CA SER A 274 -7.90 8.72 -18.17
C SER A 274 -8.33 10.15 -17.82
N GLU A 275 -9.35 10.30 -16.97
CA GLU A 275 -9.91 11.57 -16.52
C GLU A 275 -8.96 12.30 -15.57
N ILE A 276 -8.37 11.55 -14.62
CA ILE A 276 -7.39 12.06 -13.64
C ILE A 276 -6.17 12.60 -14.37
N LEU A 277 -5.58 11.80 -15.27
CA LEU A 277 -4.39 12.18 -16.02
C LEU A 277 -4.67 13.32 -17.00
N ALA A 278 -5.85 13.37 -17.61
CA ALA A 278 -6.23 14.48 -18.49
C ALA A 278 -6.20 15.82 -17.75
N ARG A 279 -6.69 15.87 -16.50
CA ARG A 279 -6.63 17.09 -15.66
C ARG A 279 -5.20 17.46 -15.27
N LEU A 280 -4.37 16.49 -14.91
CA LEU A 280 -2.97 16.74 -14.57
C LEU A 280 -2.16 17.21 -15.79
N ALA A 281 -2.32 16.55 -16.94
CA ALA A 281 -1.64 16.92 -18.18
C ALA A 281 -2.03 18.33 -18.67
N ALA A 282 -3.28 18.75 -18.44
CA ALA A 282 -3.75 20.09 -18.76
C ALA A 282 -3.17 21.18 -17.83
N ASN A 283 -2.82 20.83 -16.58
CA ASN A 283 -2.16 21.72 -15.63
C ASN A 283 -1.05 21.01 -14.85
N PRO A 284 0.13 20.78 -15.44
CA PRO A 284 1.20 20.02 -14.78
C PRO A 284 1.77 20.72 -13.53
N SER A 285 1.56 22.02 -13.39
CA SER A 285 1.96 22.78 -12.20
C SER A 285 1.06 22.56 -10.97
N THR A 286 0.07 21.67 -11.05
CA THR A 286 -0.86 21.35 -9.96
C THR A 286 -0.08 20.92 -8.70
N ALA A 287 -0.45 21.49 -7.55
CA ALA A 287 0.16 21.15 -6.27
C ALA A 287 -0.33 19.77 -5.76
N PRO A 288 0.45 19.05 -4.94
CA PRO A 288 0.08 17.69 -4.51
C PRO A 288 -1.28 17.57 -3.81
N ALA A 289 -1.64 18.53 -2.96
CA ALA A 289 -2.95 18.54 -2.30
C ALA A 289 -4.10 18.74 -3.28
N ASP A 290 -3.93 19.62 -4.27
CA ASP A 290 -4.91 19.83 -5.33
C ASP A 290 -5.02 18.60 -6.23
N PHE A 291 -3.91 17.91 -6.51
CA PHE A 291 -3.95 16.68 -7.28
C PHE A 291 -4.68 15.55 -6.55
N GLY A 292 -4.44 15.38 -5.24
CA GLY A 292 -5.23 14.46 -4.41
C GLY A 292 -6.73 14.76 -4.45
N LYS A 293 -7.09 16.05 -4.43
CA LYS A 293 -8.48 16.48 -4.58
C LYS A 293 -9.05 16.15 -5.97
N ILE A 294 -8.27 16.35 -7.04
CA ILE A 294 -8.66 15.99 -8.41
C ILE A 294 -9.02 14.51 -8.49
N ILE A 295 -8.20 13.64 -7.90
CA ILE A 295 -8.45 12.19 -7.91
C ILE A 295 -9.81 11.87 -7.26
N VAL A 296 -10.08 12.43 -6.07
CA VAL A 296 -11.36 12.24 -5.38
C VAL A 296 -12.54 12.79 -6.19
N GLU A 297 -12.40 13.97 -6.80
CA GLU A 297 -13.45 14.57 -7.63
C GLU A 297 -13.78 13.72 -8.86
N GLU A 298 -12.77 13.19 -9.57
CA GLU A 298 -13.02 12.34 -10.74
C GLU A 298 -13.57 10.97 -10.35
N TYR A 299 -13.11 10.39 -9.24
CA TYR A 299 -13.66 9.15 -8.70
C TYR A 299 -15.15 9.29 -8.34
N GLU A 300 -15.53 10.38 -7.66
CA GLU A 300 -16.93 10.69 -7.36
C GLU A 300 -17.76 10.86 -8.63
N ARG A 301 -17.24 11.56 -9.65
CA ARG A 301 -17.93 11.72 -10.94
C ARG A 301 -18.13 10.40 -11.66
N PHE A 302 -17.11 9.56 -11.72
CA PHE A 302 -17.13 8.28 -12.40
C PHE A 302 -18.13 7.32 -11.72
N TYR A 303 -18.12 7.27 -10.39
CA TYR A 303 -18.99 6.41 -9.60
C TYR A 303 -20.23 7.10 -9.03
N PHE A 304 -20.72 8.20 -9.64
CA PHE A 304 -21.80 9.03 -9.10
C PHE A 304 -23.10 8.27 -8.72
N SER A 305 -23.31 7.09 -9.30
CA SER A 305 -24.48 6.24 -9.09
C SER A 305 -24.24 5.05 -8.16
N LYS A 306 -22.99 4.85 -7.70
CA LYS A 306 -22.59 3.78 -6.77
C LYS A 306 -22.30 4.40 -5.40
N ASN A 307 -22.45 3.59 -4.36
CA ASN A 307 -22.01 3.96 -3.02
C ASN A 307 -20.53 3.61 -2.88
N THR A 308 -19.66 4.55 -3.18
CA THR A 308 -18.20 4.40 -3.04
C THR A 308 -17.63 5.43 -2.05
N THR A 309 -16.41 5.21 -1.59
CA THR A 309 -15.70 6.15 -0.71
C THR A 309 -14.30 6.38 -1.24
N LEU A 310 -13.84 7.62 -1.25
CA LEU A 310 -12.43 7.95 -1.49
C LEU A 310 -12.11 9.25 -0.76
N SER A 311 -10.90 9.35 -0.20
CA SER A 311 -10.47 10.54 0.53
C SER A 311 -9.02 10.88 0.21
N ALA A 312 -8.70 12.17 0.22
CA ALA A 312 -7.34 12.68 0.14
C ALA A 312 -6.97 13.31 1.50
N VAL A 313 -5.95 12.77 2.15
CA VAL A 313 -5.54 13.15 3.51
C VAL A 313 -4.14 13.77 3.50
N ASP A 314 -3.99 14.92 4.14
CA ASP A 314 -2.69 15.52 4.45
C ASP A 314 -1.99 14.73 5.55
N LEU A 315 -0.93 14.01 5.18
CA LEU A 315 -0.16 13.15 6.06
C LEU A 315 0.64 13.94 7.11
N GLY A 316 0.92 15.22 6.86
CA GLY A 316 1.58 16.11 7.83
C GLY A 316 0.78 16.29 9.12
N THR A 317 -0.54 16.08 9.06
CA THR A 317 -1.45 16.19 10.21
C THR A 317 -1.46 14.95 11.11
N MET A 318 -0.95 13.81 10.65
CA MET A 318 -1.11 12.52 11.34
C MET A 318 -0.43 12.46 12.71
N ALA A 319 0.64 13.24 12.93
CA ALA A 319 1.26 13.36 14.25
C ALA A 319 0.33 14.03 15.26
N GLU A 320 -0.41 15.05 14.83
CA GLU A 320 -1.37 15.77 15.67
C GLU A 320 -2.63 14.93 15.92
N VAL A 321 -3.15 14.24 14.90
CA VAL A 321 -4.29 13.32 15.06
C VAL A 321 -3.96 12.24 16.09
N ARG A 322 -2.76 11.63 16.02
CA ARG A 322 -2.29 10.66 17.01
C ARG A 322 -2.23 11.25 18.41
N ARG A 323 -1.78 12.50 18.56
CA ARG A 323 -1.72 13.22 19.84
C ARG A 323 -3.12 13.41 20.41
N LEU A 324 -4.06 13.94 19.61
CA LEU A 324 -5.44 14.19 20.03
C LEU A 324 -6.18 12.91 20.43
N ILE A 325 -5.98 11.80 19.72
CA ILE A 325 -6.55 10.51 20.08
C ILE A 325 -5.96 9.99 21.39
N SER A 326 -4.65 10.18 21.61
CA SER A 326 -3.98 9.79 22.86
C SER A 326 -4.51 10.60 24.05
N ASP A 327 -4.71 11.91 23.86
CA ASP A 327 -5.28 12.78 24.89
C ASP A 327 -6.73 12.40 25.21
N PHE A 328 -7.53 12.11 24.19
CA PHE A 328 -8.91 11.63 24.35
C PHE A 328 -8.96 10.31 25.13
N ALA A 329 -8.10 9.35 24.78
CA ALA A 329 -8.00 8.07 25.48
C ALA A 329 -7.60 8.26 26.95
N ALA A 330 -6.63 9.12 27.25
CA ALA A 330 -6.22 9.41 28.62
C ALA A 330 -7.33 10.10 29.44
N ALA A 331 -8.10 11.00 28.81
CA ALA A 331 -9.25 11.62 29.44
C ALA A 331 -10.36 10.60 29.74
N LEU A 332 -10.61 9.68 28.80
CA LEU A 332 -11.58 8.59 28.99
C LEU A 332 -11.16 7.63 30.10
N ASP A 333 -9.88 7.25 30.16
CA ASP A 333 -9.34 6.39 31.24
C ASP A 333 -9.51 7.05 32.61
N THR A 334 -9.28 8.36 32.70
CA THR A 334 -9.46 9.13 33.94
C THR A 334 -10.93 9.15 34.34
N ALA A 335 -11.84 9.50 33.41
CA ALA A 335 -13.27 9.53 33.68
C ALA A 335 -13.83 8.15 34.04
N TYR A 336 -13.36 7.09 33.39
CA TYR A 336 -13.74 5.72 33.68
C TYR A 336 -13.31 5.28 35.08
N ALA A 337 -12.12 5.65 35.54
CA ALA A 337 -11.62 5.31 36.86
C ALA A 337 -12.47 5.93 38.00
N ASP A 338 -13.02 7.12 37.76
CA ASP A 338 -13.71 7.92 38.77
C ASP A 338 -15.25 7.79 38.75
N ASP A 339 -15.83 7.04 37.79
CA ASP A 339 -17.28 6.95 37.60
C ASP A 339 -17.79 5.48 37.49
N ASP A 340 -18.35 4.98 38.60
CA ASP A 340 -18.97 3.64 38.68
C ASP A 340 -20.08 3.41 37.65
N SER A 341 -20.79 4.47 37.22
CA SER A 341 -21.84 4.37 36.22
C SER A 341 -21.28 4.15 34.81
N LEU A 342 -20.16 4.79 34.48
CA LEU A 342 -19.42 4.53 33.24
C LEU A 342 -18.83 3.13 33.23
N GLN A 343 -18.28 2.67 34.36
CA GLN A 343 -17.78 1.29 34.50
C GLN A 343 -18.89 0.26 34.26
N LEU A 344 -20.06 0.48 34.85
CA LEU A 344 -21.22 -0.39 34.67
C LEU A 344 -21.74 -0.37 33.22
N ALA A 345 -21.80 0.81 32.59
CA ALA A 345 -22.21 0.95 31.19
C ALA A 345 -21.25 0.22 30.25
N TYR A 346 -19.94 0.38 30.45
CA TYR A 346 -18.91 -0.33 29.69
C TYR A 346 -19.02 -1.85 29.87
N ALA A 347 -19.15 -2.34 31.10
CA ALA A 347 -19.30 -3.77 31.37
C ALA A 347 -20.56 -4.35 30.70
N LYS A 348 -21.67 -3.60 30.63
CA LYS A 348 -22.87 -4.00 29.89
C LYS A 348 -22.59 -4.08 28.38
N ALA A 349 -21.99 -3.04 27.80
CA ALA A 349 -21.66 -3.02 26.37
C ALA A 349 -20.73 -4.18 25.97
N VAL A 350 -19.69 -4.46 26.75
CA VAL A 350 -18.77 -5.60 26.50
C VAL A 350 -19.53 -6.94 26.55
N LYS A 351 -20.46 -7.10 27.49
CA LYS A 351 -21.25 -8.32 27.63
C LYS A 351 -22.24 -8.51 26.48
N GLU A 352 -22.83 -7.43 25.99
CA GLU A 352 -23.74 -7.44 24.84
C GLU A 352 -22.99 -7.78 23.55
N ASN A 353 -21.82 -7.17 23.31
CA ASN A 353 -20.99 -7.47 22.14
C ASN A 353 -20.41 -8.89 22.12
N ARG A 354 -20.21 -9.53 23.28
CA ARG A 354 -19.81 -10.95 23.36
C ARG A 354 -20.90 -11.94 22.95
N ARG A 355 -22.15 -11.51 22.76
CA ARG A 355 -23.27 -12.37 22.36
C ARG A 355 -23.56 -12.34 20.86
N THR A 356 -22.88 -11.46 20.13
CA THR A 356 -23.11 -11.18 18.71
C THR A 356 -22.02 -11.70 17.78
N PHE A 357 -21.03 -12.43 18.31
CA PHE A 357 -20.01 -13.14 17.54
C PHE A 357 -20.08 -14.64 17.81
#